data_AF-A0A1J4SIB2-F1
#
_entry.id   AF-A0A1J4SIB2-F1
#
_cell.length_a   1.000
_cell.length_b   1.000
_cell.length_c   1.000
_cell.angle_alpha   90.00
_cell.angle_beta   90.00
_cell.angle_gamma   90.00
#
_symmetry.space_group_name_H-M   'P 1'
#
loop_
_entity.id
_entity.type
_entity.pdbx_description
1 polymer ?
#
loop_
_entity_poly.entity_id
_entity_poly.type
_entity_poly.pdbx_seq_one_letter_code
_entity_poly.pdbx_strand_id
1 'polypeptide(L)'
;MGVGIVEAPRGTLIHQYETDERGLIRKVNLVVATTNNSARIAMSVDKAAKNLIKEGKVNDGLLNMVEMAFRAYDPCFGCATHTLPGEMPLV
;
A
#
# COMPACT_ATOMS: atom_id res chain seq x y z
N MET A 1 -10.02 21.13 13.28
CA MET A 1 -9.07 20.21 12.59
C MET A 1 -8.44 19.32 13.63
N GLY A 2 -8.50 17.99 13.44
CA GLY A 2 -7.93 17.01 14.35
C GLY A 2 -7.13 15.95 13.59
N VAL A 3 -6.00 15.54 14.16
CA VAL A 3 -5.13 14.51 13.58
C VAL A 3 -4.92 13.41 14.61
N GLY A 4 -5.26 12.18 14.25
CA GLY A 4 -4.96 10.97 15.00
C GLY A 4 -3.85 10.19 14.31
N ILE A 5 -2.82 9.81 15.05
CA ILE A 5 -1.69 9.04 14.55
C ILE A 5 -1.57 7.80 15.42
N VAL A 6 -1.53 6.63 14.79
CA VAL A 6 -1.35 5.35 15.47
C VAL A 6 -0.45 4.44 14.64
N GLU A 7 0.34 3.62 15.30
CA GLU A 7 1.09 2.56 14.63
C GLU A 7 0.18 1.35 14.42
N ALA A 8 -0.18 1.12 13.15
CA ALA A 8 -0.86 -0.12 12.76
C ALA A 8 0.19 -1.23 12.56
N PRO A 9 -0.21 -2.52 12.54
CA PRO A 9 0.73 -3.63 12.35
C PRO A 9 1.58 -3.56 11.08
N ARG A 10 1.15 -2.75 10.09
CA ARG A 10 1.76 -2.62 8.76
C ARG A 10 2.50 -1.29 8.56
N GLY A 11 2.59 -0.46 9.61
CA GLY A 11 3.18 0.88 9.59
C GLY A 11 2.27 1.99 10.12
N THR A 12 2.74 3.24 10.03
CA THR A 12 2.06 4.42 10.57
C THR A 12 0.75 4.71 9.84
N LEU A 13 -0.33 4.86 10.62
CA LEU A 13 -1.66 5.23 10.18
C LEU A 13 -1.98 6.66 10.65
N ILE A 14 -2.37 7.52 9.71
CA ILE A 14 -2.69 8.92 9.96
C ILE A 14 -4.12 9.18 9.52
N HIS A 15 -4.95 9.62 10.46
CA HIS A 15 -6.32 10.06 10.22
C HIS A 15 -6.43 11.55 10.50
N GLN A 16 -6.70 12.34 9.47
CA GLN A 16 -6.88 13.78 9.58
C GLN A 16 -8.32 14.14 9.21
N TYR A 17 -9.01 14.80 10.15
CA TYR A 17 -10.39 15.24 9.99
C TYR A 17 -10.50 16.76 10.16
N GLU A 18 -11.31 17.37 9.31
CA GLU A 18 -11.71 18.76 9.42
C GLU A 18 -13.24 18.80 9.58
N THR A 19 -13.73 19.51 10.59
CA THR A 19 -15.16 19.59 10.92
C THR A 19 -15.63 21.03 10.92
N ASP A 20 -16.92 21.24 10.69
CA ASP A 20 -17.59 22.53 10.92
C ASP A 20 -18.00 22.73 12.38
N GLU A 21 -18.64 23.86 12.68
CA GLU A 21 -19.10 24.25 14.02
C GLU A 21 -20.12 23.28 14.63
N ARG A 22 -20.77 22.45 13.81
CA ARG A 22 -21.72 21.43 14.24
C ARG A 22 -21.08 20.05 14.38
N GLY A 23 -19.77 19.94 14.18
CA GLY A 23 -19.03 18.69 14.21
C GLY A 23 -19.19 17.82 12.96
N LEU A 24 -19.77 18.34 11.87
CA LEU A 24 -19.87 17.60 10.62
C LEU A 24 -18.56 17.67 9.85
N ILE A 25 -18.12 16.51 9.34
CA ILE A 25 -16.88 16.38 8.60
C ILE A 25 -16.98 17.11 7.26
N ARG A 26 -16.06 18.06 7.03
CA ARG A 26 -15.89 18.81 5.78
C ARG A 26 -14.78 18.26 4.91
N LYS A 27 -13.72 17.75 5.53
CA LYS A 27 -12.56 17.18 4.83
C LYS A 27 -12.01 16.01 5.62
N VAL A 28 -11.59 14.97 4.89
CA VAL A 28 -10.88 13.83 5.44
C VAL A 28 -9.63 13.60 4.61
N ASN A 29 -8.51 13.39 5.27
CA ASN A 29 -7.30 12.88 4.66
C ASN A 29 -6.84 11.66 5.45
N LEU A 30 -6.67 10.53 4.76
CA LEU A 30 -6.24 9.27 5.36
C LEU A 30 -4.93 8.86 4.68
N VAL A 31 -3.88 8.70 5.48
CA VAL A 31 -2.61 8.15 5.01
C VAL A 31 -2.39 6.84 5.74
N VAL A 32 -2.49 5.73 5.01
CA VAL A 32 -2.41 4.38 5.59
C VAL A 32 -1.01 3.82 5.50
N ALA A 33 -0.70 3.03 6.51
CA ALA A 33 0.48 2.20 6.67
C ALA A 33 1.09 1.66 5.35
N THR A 34 0.33 0.88 4.59
CA THR A 34 0.82 0.25 3.35
C THR A 34 1.11 1.26 2.23
N THR A 35 0.41 2.41 2.19
CA THR A 35 0.66 3.48 1.21
C THR A 35 2.07 4.03 1.33
N ASN A 36 2.58 4.15 2.56
CA ASN A 36 3.96 4.59 2.84
C ASN A 36 5.01 3.62 2.28
N ASN A 37 4.67 2.33 2.11
CA ASN A 37 5.57 1.30 1.61
C ASN A 37 5.40 1.02 0.10
N SER A 38 4.45 1.66 -0.59
CA SER A 38 4.15 1.39 -2.00
C SER A 38 5.39 1.49 -2.91
N ALA A 39 6.18 2.54 -2.76
CA ALA A 39 7.42 2.71 -3.53
C ALA A 39 8.45 1.60 -3.25
N ARG A 40 8.62 1.22 -1.97
CA ARG A 40 9.58 0.17 -1.59
C ARG A 40 9.16 -1.20 -2.10
N ILE A 41 7.86 -1.48 -2.11
CA ILE A 41 7.30 -2.70 -2.67
C ILE A 41 7.61 -2.76 -4.16
N ALA A 42 7.31 -1.70 -4.92
CA ALA A 42 7.58 -1.64 -6.36
C ALA A 42 9.08 -1.82 -6.68
N MET A 43 9.97 -1.14 -5.94
CA MET A 43 11.42 -1.30 -6.09
C MET A 43 11.90 -2.72 -5.77
N SER A 44 11.32 -3.37 -4.77
CA SER A 44 11.69 -4.73 -4.38
C SER A 44 11.24 -5.76 -5.40
N VAL A 45 10.03 -5.58 -5.96
CA VAL A 45 9.51 -6.41 -7.06
C VAL A 45 10.36 -6.24 -8.32
N ASP A 46 10.69 -5.01 -8.71
CA ASP A 46 11.57 -4.73 -9.86
C ASP A 46 12.95 -5.38 -9.69
N LYS A 47 13.54 -5.23 -8.50
CA LYS A 47 14.84 -5.85 -8.18
C LYS A 47 14.76 -7.37 -8.18
N ALA A 48 13.70 -7.96 -7.64
CA ALA A 48 13.49 -9.40 -7.65
C ALA A 48 13.34 -9.93 -9.08
N ALA A 49 12.53 -9.26 -9.91
CA ALA A 49 12.32 -9.62 -11.30
C ALA A 49 13.63 -9.55 -12.11
N LYS A 50 14.40 -8.46 -12.00
CA LYS A 50 15.69 -8.29 -12.69
C LYS A 50 16.74 -9.32 -12.30
N ASN A 51 16.73 -9.79 -11.06
CA ASN A 51 17.72 -10.77 -10.59
C ASN A 51 17.33 -12.22 -10.94
N LEU A 52 16.03 -12.53 -10.97
CA LEU A 52 15.53 -13.89 -11.15
C LEU A 52 15.20 -14.21 -12.61
N ILE A 53 14.70 -13.26 -13.38
CA ILE A 53 14.32 -13.45 -14.78
C ILE A 53 15.53 -13.15 -15.66
N LYS A 54 16.07 -14.18 -16.31
CA LYS A 54 17.19 -14.08 -17.25
C LYS A 54 16.76 -14.60 -18.61
N GLU A 55 17.24 -13.96 -19.68
CA GLU A 55 16.98 -14.38 -21.07
C GLU A 55 15.48 -14.47 -21.43
N GLY A 56 14.62 -13.73 -20.73
CA GLY A 56 13.16 -13.75 -20.94
C GLY A 56 12.47 -15.07 -20.55
N LYS A 57 13.16 -15.98 -19.86
CA LYS A 57 12.57 -17.24 -19.39
C LYS A 57 11.81 -17.01 -18.09
N VAL A 58 10.52 -17.27 -18.12
CA VAL A 58 9.60 -17.12 -16.99
C VAL A 58 8.90 -18.45 -16.74
N ASN A 59 8.74 -18.81 -15.47
CA ASN A 59 7.92 -19.93 -15.03
C ASN A 59 7.20 -19.57 -13.73
N ASP A 60 6.19 -20.36 -13.35
CA ASP A 60 5.38 -20.09 -12.15
C ASP A 60 6.22 -20.07 -10.86
N GLY A 61 7.26 -20.90 -10.78
CA GLY A 61 8.17 -20.90 -9.63
C GLY A 61 8.93 -19.59 -9.47
N LEU A 62 9.43 -19.03 -10.56
CA LEU A 62 10.12 -17.73 -10.59
C LEU A 62 9.16 -16.59 -10.29
N LEU A 63 7.95 -16.62 -10.84
CA LEU A 63 6.91 -15.63 -10.52
C LEU A 63 6.55 -15.66 -9.04
N ASN A 64 6.37 -16.86 -8.45
CA ASN A 64 6.12 -17.01 -7.02
C ASN A 64 7.27 -16.45 -6.17
N MET A 65 8.53 -16.60 -6.60
CA MET A 65 9.69 -16.01 -5.93
C MET A 65 9.69 -14.47 -6.02
N VAL A 66 9.24 -13.89 -7.13
CA VAL A 66 9.03 -12.43 -7.25
C VAL A 66 7.88 -11.97 -6.34
N GLU A 67 6.79 -12.73 -6.25
CA GLU A 67 5.69 -12.46 -5.32
C GLU A 67 6.09 -12.58 -3.84
N MET A 68 7.14 -13.32 -3.50
CA MET A 68 7.67 -13.33 -2.13
C MET A 68 8.22 -11.96 -1.73
N ALA A 69 8.84 -11.22 -2.67
CA ALA A 69 9.30 -9.85 -2.41
C ALA A 69 8.14 -8.91 -2.10
N PHE A 70 6.96 -9.16 -2.68
CA PHE A 70 5.73 -8.44 -2.38
C PHE A 70 5.13 -8.84 -1.01
N ARG A 71 5.01 -10.16 -0.75
CA ARG A 71 4.44 -10.70 0.51
C ARG A 71 5.23 -10.35 1.77
N ALA A 72 6.54 -10.13 1.64
CA ALA A 72 7.40 -9.74 2.76
C ALA A 72 6.96 -8.44 3.47
N TYR A 73 6.16 -7.59 2.82
CA TYR A 73 5.67 -6.34 3.38
C TYR A 73 4.28 -6.43 4.03
N ASP A 74 3.65 -7.62 4.05
CA ASP A 74 2.25 -7.83 4.45
C ASP A 74 1.29 -6.71 3.95
N PRO A 75 1.25 -6.44 2.63
CA PRO A 75 0.53 -5.29 2.10
C PRO A 75 -0.98 -5.47 2.23
N CYS A 76 -1.65 -4.55 2.93
CA CYS A 76 -3.11 -4.46 2.93
C CYS A 76 -3.56 -3.48 1.85
N PHE A 77 -3.84 -3.95 0.63
CA PHE A 77 -4.29 -3.06 -0.44
C PHE A 77 -5.68 -2.46 -0.22
N GLY A 78 -6.62 -3.21 0.36
CA GLY A 78 -7.92 -2.64 0.73
C GLY A 78 -7.81 -1.49 1.73
N CYS A 79 -6.82 -1.55 2.64
CA CYS A 79 -6.50 -0.46 3.54
C CYS A 79 -5.82 0.69 2.79
N ALA A 80 -4.82 0.39 1.94
CA ALA A 80 -3.99 1.38 1.25
C ALA A 80 -4.79 2.26 0.26
N THR A 81 -5.72 1.66 -0.47
CA THR A 81 -6.56 2.37 -1.45
C THR A 81 -7.83 2.93 -0.84
N HIS A 82 -8.12 2.63 0.43
CA HIS A 82 -9.38 2.99 1.08
C HIS A 82 -10.65 2.55 0.32
N THR A 83 -10.53 1.52 -0.52
CA THR A 83 -11.58 1.11 -1.45
C THR A 83 -12.08 -0.30 -1.11
N LEU A 84 -13.37 -0.41 -0.81
CA LEU A 84 -14.16 -1.65 -0.70
C LEU A 84 -15.26 -1.59 -1.78
N PRO A 85 -15.50 -2.59 -2.64
CA PRO A 85 -14.61 -3.56 -3.28
C PRO A 85 -14.12 -3.05 -4.66
N GLY A 86 -12.81 -3.17 -4.91
CA GLY A 86 -12.25 -3.44 -6.23
C GLY A 86 -12.29 -2.31 -7.27
N GLU A 87 -11.35 -1.37 -7.17
CA GLU A 87 -10.59 -0.87 -8.32
C GLU A 87 -9.34 -0.14 -7.81
N MET A 88 -8.17 -0.41 -8.40
CA MET A 88 -6.98 0.40 -8.21
C MET A 88 -7.10 1.60 -9.17
N PRO A 89 -7.06 2.86 -8.71
CA PRO A 89 -7.03 4.01 -9.60
C PRO A 89 -5.61 4.15 -10.16
N LEU A 90 -5.21 3.21 -11.00
CA LEU A 90 -4.12 3.40 -11.94
C LEU A 90 -4.78 3.92 -13.22
N VAL A 91 -4.83 5.25 -13.33
CA VAL A 91 -4.97 5.95 -14.62
C VAL A 91 -3.56 6.29 -15.09
#